data_AF-A0A8T4THP8-F1
#
_entry.id   AF-A0A8T4THP8-F1
#
_cell.length_a   1.000
_cell.length_b   1.000
_cell.length_c   1.000
_cell.angle_alpha   90.00
_cell.angle_beta   90.00
_cell.angle_gamma   90.00
#
_symmetry.space_group_name_H-M   'P 1'
#
loop_
_entity.id
_entity.type
_entity.pdbx_description
1 polymer ?
#
loop_
_entity_poly.entity_id
_entity_poly.type
_entity_poly.pdbx_seq_one_letter_code
_entity_poly.pdbx_strand_id
1 'polypeptide(L)'
;MEYIYAALIIHKAGKKVDETTVKNVLTAAGAKADDARVKALVASLEGVNIDEAVKKAAAAPVAVAAAAPAAGAAAEKKEDKKQKAEDDKKSEEQAAAGLSALFG
;
A
#
# COMPACT_ATOMS: atom_id res chain seq x y z
N MET A 1 2.72 -9.46 -6.63
CA MET A 1 1.70 -8.56 -6.04
C MET A 1 0.28 -8.99 -6.44
N GLU A 2 0.10 -9.61 -7.60
CA GLU A 2 -1.14 -10.13 -8.17
C GLU A 2 -2.00 -10.98 -7.21
N TYR A 3 -1.39 -11.83 -6.37
CA TYR A 3 -2.10 -12.66 -5.39
C TYR A 3 -2.85 -11.83 -4.34
N ILE A 4 -2.22 -10.77 -3.85
CA ILE A 4 -2.80 -9.86 -2.85
C ILE A 4 -3.96 -9.10 -3.48
N TYR A 5 -3.79 -8.61 -4.70
CA TYR A 5 -4.86 -7.94 -5.44
C TYR A 5 -6.04 -8.87 -5.72
N ALA A 6 -5.77 -10.12 -6.12
CA ALA A 6 -6.81 -11.11 -6.31
C ALA A 6 -7.61 -11.35 -5.02
N ALA A 7 -6.93 -11.56 -3.88
CA ALA A 7 -7.59 -11.71 -2.58
C ALA A 7 -8.44 -10.49 -2.20
N LEU A 8 -7.93 -9.27 -2.41
CA LEU A 8 -8.66 -8.03 -2.12
C LEU A 8 -9.91 -7.88 -3.01
N ILE A 9 -9.81 -8.20 -4.31
CA ILE A 9 -10.95 -8.16 -5.24
C ILE A 9 -12.02 -9.17 -4.82
N ILE A 10 -11.61 -10.41 -4.49
CA ILE A 10 -12.51 -11.48 -4.05
C ILE A 10 -13.23 -11.07 -2.76
N HIS A 11 -12.48 -10.57 -1.77
CA HIS A 11 -13.03 -10.08 -0.50
C HIS A 11 -14.01 -8.92 -0.73
N LYS A 12 -13.63 -7.94 -1.55
CA LYS A 12 -14.50 -6.79 -1.86
C LYS A 12 -15.79 -7.19 -2.57
N ALA A 13 -15.75 -8.27 -3.36
CA ALA A 13 -16.93 -8.87 -3.99
C ALA A 13 -17.79 -9.71 -3.02
N GLY A 14 -17.46 -9.76 -1.72
CA GLY A 14 -18.16 -10.55 -0.71
C GLY A 14 -18.00 -12.06 -0.86
N LYS A 15 -17.00 -12.49 -1.65
CA LYS A 15 -16.72 -13.91 -1.89
C LYS A 15 -15.66 -14.40 -0.92
N LYS A 16 -15.71 -15.71 -0.61
CA LYS A 16 -14.68 -16.36 0.20
C LYS A 16 -13.35 -16.37 -0.55
N VAL A 17 -12.27 -16.02 0.14
CA VAL A 17 -10.89 -16.15 -0.38
C VAL A 17 -10.41 -17.56 -0.10
N ASP A 18 -10.33 -18.39 -1.15
CA ASP A 18 -9.87 -19.78 -1.10
C ASP A 18 -9.05 -20.13 -2.35
N GLU A 19 -8.48 -21.34 -2.40
CA GLU A 19 -7.58 -21.73 -3.50
C GLU A 19 -8.28 -21.64 -4.87
N THR A 20 -9.54 -22.05 -4.93
CA THR A 20 -10.31 -22.10 -6.17
C THR A 20 -10.62 -20.70 -6.69
N THR A 21 -11.13 -19.83 -5.82
CA THR A 21 -11.50 -18.45 -6.18
C THR A 21 -10.29 -17.63 -6.58
N VAL A 22 -9.15 -17.78 -5.88
CA VAL A 22 -7.90 -17.09 -6.22
C VAL A 22 -7.36 -17.56 -7.57
N LYS A 23 -7.31 -18.88 -7.80
CA LYS A 23 -6.87 -19.45 -9.10
C LYS A 23 -7.73 -18.96 -10.26
N ASN A 24 -9.04 -18.92 -10.08
CA ASN A 24 -9.97 -18.46 -11.11
C ASN A 24 -9.75 -16.98 -11.46
N VAL A 25 -9.57 -16.11 -10.47
CA VAL A 25 -9.31 -14.69 -10.72
C VAL A 25 -7.97 -14.47 -11.41
N LEU A 26 -6.91 -15.15 -10.97
CA LEU A 26 -5.59 -15.05 -11.60
C LEU A 26 -5.62 -15.54 -13.05
N THR A 27 -6.28 -16.68 -13.30
CA THR A 27 -6.39 -17.26 -14.64
C THR A 27 -7.23 -16.36 -15.56
N ALA A 28 -8.33 -15.82 -15.05
CA ALA A 28 -9.17 -14.86 -15.80
C ALA A 28 -8.41 -13.57 -16.14
N ALA A 29 -7.47 -13.16 -15.29
CA ALA A 29 -6.56 -12.04 -15.57
C ALA A 29 -5.38 -12.41 -16.48
N GLY A 30 -5.29 -13.65 -16.98
CA GLY A 30 -4.20 -14.13 -17.84
C GLY A 30 -2.91 -14.47 -17.09
N ALA A 31 -2.92 -14.48 -15.76
CA ALA A 31 -1.78 -14.86 -14.93
C ALA A 31 -1.72 -16.37 -14.73
N LYS A 32 -0.50 -16.93 -14.64
CA LYS A 32 -0.29 -18.31 -14.20
C LYS A 32 -0.44 -18.37 -12.67
N ALA A 33 -1.40 -19.17 -12.20
CA ALA A 33 -1.55 -19.43 -10.77
C ALA A 33 -0.50 -20.45 -10.31
N ASP A 34 0.32 -20.06 -9.34
CA ASP A 34 1.24 -20.96 -8.65
C ASP A 34 0.57 -21.54 -7.40
N ASP A 35 0.40 -22.86 -7.38
CA ASP A 35 -0.31 -23.57 -6.32
C ASP A 35 0.30 -23.37 -4.93
N ALA A 36 1.62 -23.30 -4.82
CA ALA A 36 2.29 -23.10 -3.54
C ALA A 36 2.03 -21.69 -3.01
N ARG A 37 2.05 -20.68 -3.90
CA ARG A 37 1.77 -19.29 -3.52
C ARG A 37 0.30 -19.06 -3.18
N VAL A 38 -0.62 -19.70 -3.90
CA VAL A 38 -2.05 -19.66 -3.56
C VAL A 38 -2.30 -20.25 -2.18
N LYS A 39 -1.73 -21.42 -1.88
CA LYS A 39 -1.85 -22.06 -0.56
C LYS A 39 -1.26 -21.21 0.55
N ALA A 40 -0.07 -20.66 0.34
CA ALA A 40 0.57 -19.78 1.32
C ALA A 40 -0.27 -18.52 1.60
N LEU A 41 -0.89 -17.93 0.56
CA LEU A 41 -1.79 -16.80 0.71
C LEU A 41 -3.02 -17.17 1.55
N VAL A 42 -3.71 -18.26 1.20
CA VAL A 42 -4.92 -18.70 1.92
C VAL A 42 -4.59 -18.97 3.38
N ALA A 43 -3.51 -19.71 3.66
CA ALA A 43 -3.05 -19.98 5.03
C ALA A 43 -2.70 -18.69 5.80
N SER A 44 -2.09 -17.71 5.13
CA SER A 44 -1.76 -16.41 5.76
C SER A 44 -2.99 -15.56 6.08
N LEU A 45 -4.13 -15.85 5.45
CA LEU A 45 -5.39 -15.16 5.67
C LEU A 45 -6.33 -15.91 6.62
N GLU A 46 -5.96 -17.12 7.06
CA GLU A 46 -6.75 -17.87 8.05
C GLU A 46 -6.82 -17.09 9.37
N GLY A 47 -8.03 -16.85 9.85
CA GLY A 47 -8.27 -16.07 11.08
C GLY A 47 -8.02 -14.56 10.95
N VAL A 48 -7.65 -14.06 9.76
CA VAL A 48 -7.43 -12.63 9.52
C VAL A 48 -8.74 -11.94 9.13
N ASN A 49 -9.10 -10.87 9.83
CA ASN A 49 -10.14 -9.96 9.37
C ASN A 49 -9.54 -8.98 8.35
N ILE A 50 -9.86 -9.18 7.07
CA ILE A 50 -9.31 -8.40 5.96
C ILE A 50 -9.72 -6.92 6.04
N ASP A 51 -10.94 -6.59 6.50
CA ASP A 51 -11.37 -5.19 6.62
C ASP A 51 -10.55 -4.44 7.67
N GLU A 52 -10.31 -5.07 8.83
CA GLU A 52 -9.47 -4.50 9.88
C GLU A 52 -8.01 -4.39 9.45
N ALA A 53 -7.49 -5.38 8.72
CA ALA A 53 -6.14 -5.33 8.16
C ALA A 53 -5.98 -4.17 7.16
N VAL A 54 -6.95 -3.96 6.27
CA VAL A 54 -6.94 -2.85 5.30
C VAL A 54 -7.06 -1.50 6.00
N LYS A 55 -7.93 -1.35 6.99
CA LYS A 55 -8.04 -0.10 7.79
C LYS A 55 -6.73 0.23 8.51
N LYS A 56 -6.12 -0.78 9.15
CA LYS A 56 -4.81 -0.61 9.82
C LYS A 56 -3.72 -0.24 8.81
N ALA A 57 -3.71 -0.86 7.64
CA ALA A 57 -2.76 -0.54 6.57
C ALA A 57 -2.94 0.89 6.05
N ALA A 58 -4.18 1.37 5.92
CA ALA A 58 -4.47 2.75 5.50
C ALA A 58 -4.08 3.80 6.54
N ALA A 59 -4.16 3.45 7.83
CA ALA A 59 -3.76 4.33 8.94
C ALA A 59 -2.26 4.25 9.28
N ALA A 60 -1.55 3.26 8.76
CA ALA A 60 -0.11 3.15 8.96
C ALA A 60 0.60 4.30 8.24
N PRO A 61 1.56 4.99 8.89
CA PRO A 61 2.40 5.95 8.19
C PRO A 61 3.05 5.21 7.02
N VAL A 62 2.76 5.64 5.80
CA VAL A 62 3.47 5.17 4.61
C VAL A 62 4.89 5.64 4.74
N ALA A 63 5.75 4.78 5.31
CA ALA A 63 7.18 5.00 5.30
C ALA A 63 7.58 4.99 3.82
N VAL A 64 7.81 6.18 3.27
CA VAL A 64 8.48 6.33 1.99
C VAL A 64 9.83 5.67 2.19
N ALA A 65 9.99 4.45 1.69
CA ALA A 65 11.26 3.76 1.67
C ALA A 65 12.16 4.56 0.71
N ALA A 66 12.86 5.55 1.26
CA ALA A 66 14.06 6.05 0.62
C ALA A 66 15.01 4.85 0.50
N ALA A 67 15.35 4.49 -0.74
CA ALA A 67 16.37 3.48 -0.97
C ALA A 67 17.68 3.96 -0.33
N ALA A 68 18.09 3.32 0.76
CA ALA A 68 19.43 3.46 1.32
C ALA A 68 19.87 2.12 1.93
N PRO A 69 21.14 1.72 1.72
CA PRO A 69 21.64 0.41 2.11
C PRO A 69 21.80 0.28 3.64
N ALA A 70 21.75 -0.96 4.11
CA ALA A 70 21.80 -1.35 5.52
C ALA A 70 22.99 -0.78 6.32
N ALA A 71 22.69 -0.20 7.50
CA ALA A 71 23.50 -0.22 8.72
C ALA A 71 22.68 0.37 9.87
N GLY A 72 22.92 -0.09 11.10
CA GLY A 72 22.03 0.04 12.24
C GLY A 72 22.14 1.32 13.09
N ALA A 73 21.31 1.29 14.14
CA ALA A 73 21.35 2.04 15.40
C ALA A 73 21.02 3.56 15.38
N ALA A 74 19.79 3.83 15.84
CA ALA A 74 19.38 4.74 16.90
C ALA A 74 20.05 6.12 17.11
N ALA A 75 19.15 7.08 17.35
CA ALA A 75 19.32 8.40 17.96
C ALA A 75 19.68 9.56 17.00
N GLU A 76 18.66 10.34 16.62
CA GLU A 76 18.56 11.74 17.03
C GLU A 76 17.24 12.33 16.52
N LYS A 77 16.39 12.71 17.49
CA LYS A 77 15.01 13.16 17.28
C LYS A 77 14.87 14.46 18.05
N LYS A 78 15.20 15.62 17.46
CA LYS A 78 14.58 16.90 17.88
C LYS A 78 14.80 18.17 17.07
N GLU A 79 15.64 18.23 16.04
CA GLU A 79 15.97 19.54 15.42
C GLU A 79 15.30 19.85 14.06
N ASP A 80 14.57 18.91 13.46
CA ASP A 80 14.04 19.05 12.08
C ASP A 80 12.72 19.86 11.95
N LYS A 81 12.08 20.21 13.08
CA LYS A 81 10.70 20.73 13.08
C LYS A 81 10.55 22.18 12.60
N LYS A 82 11.64 22.96 12.51
CA LYS A 82 11.55 24.39 12.18
C LYS A 82 11.81 24.70 10.70
N GLN A 83 12.58 23.86 10.01
CA GLN A 83 12.90 24.08 8.58
C GLN A 83 11.79 23.57 7.65
N LYS A 84 11.05 22.53 8.06
CA LYS A 84 9.95 21.94 7.28
C LYS A 84 8.71 22.86 7.13
N ALA A 85 8.50 23.78 8.06
CA ALA A 85 7.37 24.71 8.01
C ALA A 85 7.56 25.85 6.98
N GLU A 86 8.80 26.15 6.59
CA GLU A 86 9.09 27.20 5.61
C GLU A 86 9.04 26.66 4.17
N ASP A 87 9.42 25.40 3.97
CA ASP A 87 9.34 24.70 2.69
C ASP A 87 7.89 24.39 2.26
N ASP A 88 7.04 23.99 3.22
CA ASP A 88 5.63 23.66 2.98
C ASP A 88 4.83 24.89 2.49
N LYS A 89 5.06 26.05 3.10
CA LYS A 89 4.43 27.32 2.67
C LYS A 89 4.87 27.74 1.28
N LYS A 90 6.14 27.53 0.92
CA LYS A 90 6.65 27.89 -0.40
C LYS A 90 6.09 26.96 -1.49
N SER A 91 5.87 25.69 -1.16
CA SER A 91 5.28 24.69 -2.05
C SER A 91 3.80 24.95 -2.33
N GLU A 92 3.01 25.28 -1.31
CA GLU A 92 1.59 25.62 -1.50
C GLU A 92 1.40 26.87 -2.38
N GLU A 93 2.22 27.90 -2.20
CA GLU A 93 2.11 29.13 -2.98
C GLU A 93 2.52 28.93 -4.45
N GLN A 94 3.49 28.05 -4.71
CA GLN A 94 3.88 27.68 -6.08
C GLN A 94 2.82 26.81 -6.78
N ALA A 95 2.18 25.89 -6.06
CA ALA A 95 1.11 25.06 -6.58
C ALA A 95 -0.14 25.89 -6.93
N ALA A 96 -0.49 26.87 -6.10
CA ALA A 96 -1.61 27.78 -6.34
C ALA A 96 -1.36 28.68 -7.57
N ALA A 97 -0.12 29.16 -7.74
CA ALA A 97 0.27 29.95 -8.92
C ALA A 97 0.22 29.12 -10.22
N GLY A 98 0.70 27.87 -10.19
CA GLY A 98 0.65 26.96 -11.34
C GLY A 98 -0.78 26.61 -11.78
N LEU A 99 -1.69 26.41 -10.82
CA LEU A 99 -3.10 26.14 -11.13
C LEU A 99 -3.78 27.37 -11.77
N SER A 100 -3.48 28.57 -11.29
CA SER A 100 -4.04 29.81 -11.88
C SER A 100 -3.57 30.03 -13.32
N ALA A 101 -2.32 29.68 -13.63
CA ALA A 101 -1.79 29.77 -15.00
C ALA A 101 -2.39 28.74 -15.97
N LEU A 102 -2.96 27.65 -15.47
CA LEU A 102 -3.58 26.60 -16.28
C LEU A 102 -5.04 26.93 -16.65
N PHE A 103 -5.71 27.77 -15.86
CA PHE A 103 -7.14 28.07 -16.00
C PHE A 103 -7.44 29.56 -16.27
N GLY A 104 -6.41 30.38 -16.49
CA GLY A 104 -6.51 31.79 -16.88
C GLY A 104 -6.43 32.01 -18.38
#